data_AF-G0QVD5-F1
#
_entry.id   AF-G0QVD5-F1
#
_cell.length_a   1.000
_cell.length_b   1.000
_cell.length_c   1.000
_cell.angle_alpha   90.00
_cell.angle_beta   90.00
_cell.angle_gamma   90.00
#
_symmetry.space_group_name_H-M   'P 1'
#
loop_
_entity.id
_entity.type
_entity.pdbx_description
1 polymer ?
#
loop_
_entity_poly.entity_id
_entity_poly.type
_entity_poly.pdbx_seq_one_letter_code
_entity_poly.pdbx_strand_id
1 'polypeptide(L)'
;MGLVFVEGAYLRDGWNVLDFTIVVSSLLPLVANNNSINLSSLRSFRILRPLRAISTIRSLRVLLLTLFGAIPDLINTLIILIFLFLIFAIAGLQLFQGMLKNRCFEINTGIPHIDDIICGGIDCPSGYICGKMMDNPDYGIYGDRKKNLRLKMQYKKYKNNNKFNKK
;
A
#
# COMPACT_ATOMS: atom_id res chain seq x y z
N MET A 1 -39.62 1.94 -24.02
CA MET A 1 -38.38 1.27 -23.52
C MET A 1 -38.12 1.79 -22.11
N GLY A 2 -38.27 0.95 -21.08
CA GLY A 2 -38.15 1.36 -19.67
C GLY A 2 -36.71 1.36 -19.18
N LEU A 3 -36.36 2.32 -18.33
CA LEU A 3 -34.99 2.66 -17.94
C LEU A 3 -34.43 1.78 -16.80
N VAL A 4 -35.28 1.26 -15.89
CA VAL A 4 -34.82 0.60 -14.65
C VAL A 4 -35.54 -0.72 -14.32
N PHE A 5 -36.87 -0.82 -14.48
CA PHE A 5 -37.67 -1.93 -13.88
C PHE A 5 -38.35 -2.88 -14.88
N VAL A 6 -37.98 -2.86 -16.17
CA VAL A 6 -38.57 -3.74 -17.19
C VAL A 6 -37.56 -4.81 -17.60
N GLU A 7 -38.00 -6.05 -17.86
CA GLU A 7 -37.13 -7.09 -18.42
C GLU A 7 -36.54 -6.63 -19.77
N GLY A 8 -35.21 -6.49 -19.83
CA GLY A 8 -34.49 -5.83 -20.92
C GLY A 8 -33.97 -4.42 -20.61
N ALA A 9 -33.99 -3.98 -19.35
CA ALA A 9 -33.51 -2.66 -18.92
C ALA A 9 -32.03 -2.42 -19.29
N TYR A 10 -31.77 -1.22 -19.83
CA TYR A 10 -30.46 -0.74 -20.32
C TYR A 10 -29.33 -0.86 -19.30
N LEU A 11 -29.64 -0.77 -17.99
CA LEU A 11 -28.68 -0.83 -16.89
C LEU A 11 -28.18 -2.25 -16.53
N ARG A 12 -28.75 -3.32 -17.11
CA ARG A 12 -28.30 -4.71 -16.86
C ARG A 12 -27.17 -5.16 -17.78
N ASP A 13 -26.88 -4.42 -18.85
CA ASP A 13 -25.72 -4.67 -19.71
C ASP A 13 -24.52 -3.87 -19.18
N GLY A 14 -23.48 -4.57 -18.70
CA GLY A 14 -22.27 -3.95 -18.16
C GLY A 14 -21.56 -3.02 -19.14
N TRP A 15 -21.78 -3.19 -20.45
CA TRP A 15 -21.21 -2.35 -21.49
C TRP A 15 -21.93 -0.99 -21.60
N ASN A 16 -23.23 -0.96 -21.35
CA ASN A 16 -24.02 0.28 -21.30
C ASN A 16 -23.72 1.08 -20.03
N VAL A 17 -23.46 0.37 -18.91
CA VAL A 17 -23.01 1.01 -17.67
C VAL A 17 -21.64 1.64 -17.84
N LEU A 18 -20.70 0.94 -18.51
CA LEU A 18 -19.38 1.49 -18.82
C LEU A 18 -19.48 2.75 -19.69
N ASP A 19 -20.30 2.74 -20.74
CA ASP A 19 -20.49 3.92 -21.59
C ASP A 19 -21.12 5.10 -20.81
N PHE A 20 -22.11 4.84 -19.95
CA PHE A 20 -22.72 5.85 -19.08
C PHE A 20 -21.69 6.50 -18.13
N THR A 21 -20.83 5.70 -17.48
CA THR A 21 -19.78 6.24 -16.60
C THR A 21 -18.78 7.12 -17.34
N ILE A 22 -18.43 6.76 -18.58
CA ILE A 22 -17.52 7.55 -19.42
C ILE A 22 -18.17 8.87 -19.83
N VAL A 23 -19.44 8.85 -20.24
CA VAL A 23 -20.19 10.06 -20.61
C VAL A 23 -20.29 11.01 -19.40
N VAL A 24 -20.65 10.50 -18.22
CA VAL A 24 -20.70 11.30 -16.97
C VAL A 24 -19.33 11.87 -16.62
N SER A 25 -18.26 11.07 -16.70
CA SER A 25 -16.87 11.54 -16.45
C SER A 25 -16.41 12.62 -17.43
N SER A 26 -16.97 12.64 -18.65
CA SER A 26 -16.67 13.63 -19.68
C SER A 26 -17.46 14.93 -19.52
N LEU A 27 -18.60 14.89 -18.83
CA LEU A 27 -19.48 16.02 -18.55
C LEU A 27 -19.13 16.73 -17.24
N LEU A 28 -18.61 15.98 -16.26
CA LEU A 28 -18.10 16.48 -14.97
C LEU A 28 -17.20 17.73 -15.07
N PRO A 29 -16.23 17.83 -16.01
CA PRO A 29 -15.38 19.01 -16.14
C PRO A 29 -16.12 20.27 -16.61
N LEU A 30 -17.19 20.13 -17.40
CA LEU A 30 -17.98 21.27 -17.88
C LEU A 30 -18.85 21.84 -16.78
N VAL A 31 -19.41 20.98 -15.92
CA VAL A 31 -20.21 21.39 -14.75
C VAL A 31 -19.30 21.91 -13.63
N ALA A 32 -18.14 21.29 -13.44
CA ALA A 32 -17.15 21.69 -12.43
C ALA A 32 -16.43 23.01 -12.76
N ASN A 33 -16.50 23.53 -13.99
CA ASN A 33 -15.99 24.87 -14.29
C ASN A 33 -16.82 25.99 -13.63
N ASN A 34 -18.03 25.70 -13.18
CA ASN A 34 -18.94 26.66 -12.54
C ASN A 34 -18.79 26.71 -11.02
N ASN A 35 -18.17 25.68 -10.42
CA ASN A 35 -17.90 25.57 -8.99
C ASN A 35 -16.38 25.53 -8.78
N SER A 36 -15.87 26.10 -7.70
CA SER A 36 -14.44 26.25 -7.39
C SER A 36 -13.70 24.93 -7.07
N ILE A 37 -13.84 23.91 -7.91
CA ILE A 37 -13.32 22.56 -7.69
C ILE A 37 -11.94 22.44 -8.32
N ASN A 38 -10.98 21.90 -7.55
CA ASN A 38 -9.59 21.75 -7.95
C ASN A 38 -9.43 21.00 -9.29
N LEU A 39 -8.95 21.72 -10.31
CA LEU A 39 -8.83 21.27 -11.70
C LEU A 39 -7.80 20.15 -11.93
N SER A 40 -6.96 19.82 -10.94
CA SER A 40 -5.95 18.77 -11.04
C SER A 40 -6.54 17.36 -11.12
N SER A 41 -7.59 17.05 -10.35
CA SER A 41 -8.21 15.72 -10.38
C SER A 41 -9.02 15.47 -11.65
N LEU A 42 -9.53 16.53 -12.28
CA LEU A 42 -10.28 16.45 -13.54
C LEU A 42 -9.40 16.03 -14.73
N ARG A 43 -8.08 16.23 -14.63
CA ARG A 43 -7.12 15.78 -15.66
C ARG A 43 -6.98 14.26 -15.68
N SER A 44 -7.11 13.59 -14.55
CA SER A 44 -7.05 12.12 -14.44
C SER A 44 -8.21 11.43 -15.17
N PHE A 45 -9.38 12.06 -15.28
CA PHE A 45 -10.51 11.48 -16.02
C PHE A 45 -10.27 11.36 -17.53
N ARG A 46 -9.26 12.05 -18.07
CA ARG A 46 -8.86 11.88 -19.48
C ARG A 46 -8.29 10.48 -19.77
N ILE A 47 -7.82 9.76 -18.74
CA ILE A 47 -7.33 8.36 -18.83
C ILE A 47 -8.48 7.39 -19.18
N LEU A 48 -9.74 7.78 -18.96
CA LEU A 48 -10.90 6.97 -19.37
C LEU A 48 -11.17 7.06 -20.89
N ARG A 49 -10.62 8.05 -21.61
CA ARG A 49 -10.84 8.21 -23.07
C ARG A 49 -10.17 7.10 -23.90
N PRO A 50 -8.91 6.70 -23.64
CA PRO A 50 -8.34 5.50 -24.26
C PRO A 50 -9.17 4.24 -23.99
N LEU A 51 -9.72 4.11 -22.78
CA LEU A 51 -10.56 2.97 -22.39
C LEU A 51 -11.87 2.92 -23.20
N ARG A 52 -12.45 4.08 -23.54
CA ARG A 52 -13.59 4.21 -24.45
C ARG A 52 -13.28 3.66 -25.85
N ALA A 53 -12.12 3.99 -26.41
CA ALA A 53 -11.73 3.53 -27.75
C ALA A 53 -11.68 1.99 -27.81
N ILE A 54 -11.23 1.36 -26.72
CA ILE A 54 -11.15 -0.09 -26.58
C ILE A 54 -12.55 -0.71 -26.47
N SER A 55 -13.48 -0.09 -25.73
CA SER A 55 -14.85 -0.60 -25.56
C SER A 55 -15.74 -0.39 -26.80
N THR A 56 -15.44 0.60 -27.65
CA THR A 56 -16.20 0.84 -28.90
C THR A 56 -15.91 -0.16 -30.01
N ILE A 57 -14.72 -0.77 -30.03
CA ILE A 57 -14.31 -1.71 -31.08
C ILE A 57 -14.74 -3.13 -30.68
N ARG A 58 -15.63 -3.74 -31.47
CA ARG A 58 -16.20 -5.06 -31.18
C ARG A 58 -15.16 -6.16 -30.99
N SER A 59 -14.06 -6.12 -31.74
CA SER A 59 -12.96 -7.09 -31.63
C SER A 59 -12.23 -7.04 -30.29
N LEU A 60 -11.99 -5.84 -29.74
CA LEU A 60 -11.33 -5.66 -28.44
C LEU A 60 -12.24 -6.08 -27.27
N ARG A 61 -13.54 -5.83 -27.40
CA ARG A 61 -14.56 -6.30 -26.44
C ARG A 61 -14.55 -7.82 -26.27
N VAL A 62 -14.44 -8.57 -27.37
CA VAL A 62 -14.37 -10.05 -27.31
C VAL A 62 -13.12 -10.50 -26.56
N LEU A 63 -11.96 -9.89 -26.85
CA LEU A 63 -10.70 -10.22 -26.16
C LEU A 63 -10.77 -9.97 -24.64
N LEU A 64 -11.35 -8.84 -24.22
CA LEU A 64 -11.52 -8.52 -22.80
C LEU A 64 -12.51 -9.48 -22.12
N LEU A 65 -13.59 -9.86 -22.79
CA LEU A 65 -14.53 -10.85 -22.27
C LEU A 65 -13.88 -12.23 -22.11
N THR A 66 -13.04 -12.64 -23.05
CA THR A 66 -12.28 -13.89 -22.94
C THR A 66 -11.25 -13.82 -21.81
N LEU A 67 -10.61 -12.67 -21.59
CA LEU A 67 -9.68 -12.45 -20.49
C LEU A 67 -10.39 -12.53 -19.14
N PHE A 68 -11.52 -11.82 -18.99
CA PHE A 68 -12.33 -11.87 -17.77
C PHE A 68 -12.96 -13.24 -17.54
N GLY A 69 -13.25 -14.00 -18.60
CA GLY A 69 -13.69 -15.39 -18.51
C GLY A 69 -12.66 -16.32 -17.88
N ALA A 70 -11.36 -16.02 -17.98
CA ALA A 70 -10.28 -16.80 -17.37
C ALA A 70 -9.95 -16.36 -15.92
N ILE A 71 -10.44 -15.20 -15.47
CA ILE A 71 -10.25 -14.73 -14.09
C ILE A 71 -10.80 -15.68 -13.00
N PRO A 72 -12.00 -16.30 -13.11
CA PRO A 72 -12.50 -17.17 -12.04
C PRO A 72 -11.55 -18.35 -11.75
N ASP A 73 -10.94 -18.94 -12.78
CA ASP A 73 -9.96 -20.02 -12.60
C ASP A 73 -8.66 -19.50 -11.98
N LEU A 74 -8.25 -18.27 -12.35
CA LEU A 74 -7.09 -17.61 -11.75
C LEU A 74 -7.32 -17.29 -10.27
N ILE A 75 -8.54 -16.90 -9.86
CA ILE A 75 -8.86 -16.62 -8.45
C ILE A 75 -8.65 -17.88 -7.59
N ASN A 76 -9.04 -19.05 -8.08
CA ASN A 76 -8.85 -20.31 -7.35
C ASN A 76 -7.35 -20.58 -7.07
N THR A 77 -6.49 -20.37 -8.07
CA THR A 77 -5.03 -20.52 -7.88
C THR A 77 -4.42 -19.40 -7.03
N LEU A 78 -4.95 -18.17 -7.13
CA LEU A 78 -4.52 -17.02 -6.32
C LEU A 78 -4.80 -17.23 -4.84
N ILE A 79 -5.92 -17.86 -4.48
CA ILE A 79 -6.26 -18.18 -3.08
C ILE A 79 -5.19 -19.11 -2.46
N ILE A 80 -4.79 -20.16 -3.18
CA ILE A 80 -3.74 -21.07 -2.74
C ILE A 80 -2.40 -20.33 -2.62
N LEU A 81 -2.08 -19.47 -3.59
CA LEU A 81 -0.86 -18.66 -3.59
C LEU A 81 -0.79 -17.70 -2.39
N ILE A 82 -1.89 -17.01 -2.08
CA ILE A 82 -1.97 -16.13 -0.91
C ILE A 82 -1.79 -16.93 0.38
N PHE A 83 -2.42 -18.11 0.48
CA PHE A 83 -2.27 -18.97 1.65
C PHE A 83 -0.81 -19.41 1.85
N LEU A 84 -0.12 -19.77 0.76
CA LEU A 84 1.30 -20.08 0.77
C LEU A 84 2.14 -18.90 1.26
N PHE A 85 1.92 -17.71 0.69
CA PHE A 85 2.63 -16.49 1.13
C PHE A 85 2.33 -16.13 2.59
N LEU A 86 1.13 -16.40 3.10
CA LEU A 86 0.79 -16.16 4.50
C LEU A 86 1.62 -17.04 5.44
N ILE A 87 1.80 -18.32 5.13
CA ILE A 87 2.64 -19.22 5.95
C ILE A 87 4.08 -18.72 5.96
N PHE A 88 4.64 -18.39 4.80
CA PHE A 88 5.99 -17.83 4.72
C PHE A 88 6.11 -16.47 5.43
N ALA A 89 5.09 -15.62 5.36
CA ALA A 89 5.07 -14.33 6.04
C ALA A 89 5.06 -14.51 7.58
N ILE A 90 4.29 -15.45 8.11
CA ILE A 90 4.25 -15.73 9.55
C ILE A 90 5.60 -16.33 10.01
N ALA A 91 6.12 -17.31 9.27
CA ALA A 91 7.42 -17.92 9.56
C ALA A 91 8.55 -16.88 9.51
N GLY A 92 8.57 -16.05 8.46
CA GLY A 92 9.53 -14.96 8.30
C GLY A 92 9.40 -13.91 9.40
N LEU A 93 8.18 -13.53 9.79
CA LEU A 93 7.96 -12.60 10.90
C LEU A 93 8.52 -13.15 12.21
N GLN A 94 8.34 -14.45 12.48
CA GLN A 94 8.82 -15.08 13.71
C GLN A 94 10.36 -15.18 13.74
N LEU A 95 10.99 -15.53 12.62
CA LEU A 95 12.44 -15.67 12.52
C LEU A 95 13.17 -14.33 12.51
N PHE A 96 12.65 -13.34 11.77
CA PHE A 96 13.32 -12.04 11.58
C PHE A 96 12.85 -10.96 12.56
N GLN A 97 12.08 -11.32 13.59
CA GLN A 97 11.50 -10.33 14.50
C GLN A 97 12.58 -9.56 15.27
N GLY A 98 12.76 -8.29 14.91
CA GLY A 98 13.67 -7.38 15.62
C GLY A 98 15.16 -7.57 15.32
N MET A 99 15.54 -8.47 14.42
CA MET A 99 16.94 -8.59 13.96
C MET A 99 17.35 -7.41 13.08
N LEU A 100 16.42 -6.90 12.26
CA LEU A 100 16.64 -5.80 11.32
C LEU A 100 16.95 -4.45 11.99
N LYS A 101 16.73 -4.34 13.32
CA LYS A 101 16.96 -3.11 14.10
C LYS A 101 18.38 -2.98 14.64
N ASN A 102 19.19 -4.04 14.52
CA ASN A 102 20.54 -4.02 15.04
C ASN A 102 21.42 -3.13 14.16
N ARG A 103 22.13 -2.17 14.76
CA ARG A 103 23.09 -1.27 14.10
C ARG A 103 24.31 -1.03 14.98
N CYS A 104 25.42 -0.68 14.34
CA CYS A 104 26.64 -0.28 15.01
C CYS A 104 26.56 1.20 15.43
N PHE A 105 26.80 1.47 16.72
CA PHE A 105 26.85 2.81 17.31
C PHE A 105 28.23 3.10 17.84
N GLU A 106 28.69 4.33 17.67
CA GLU A 106 29.95 4.77 18.24
C GLU A 106 29.87 4.84 19.78
N ILE A 107 30.90 4.36 20.48
CA ILE A 107 30.90 4.24 21.96
C ILE A 107 30.75 5.61 22.65
N ASN A 108 31.34 6.66 22.07
CA ASN A 108 31.45 7.97 22.72
C ASN A 108 30.28 8.91 22.40
N THR A 109 29.78 8.89 21.15
CA THR A 109 28.77 9.83 20.67
C THR A 109 27.38 9.20 20.56
N GLY A 110 27.28 7.87 20.52
CA GLY A 110 26.02 7.16 20.30
C GLY A 110 25.41 7.37 18.91
N ILE A 111 26.18 7.90 17.96
CA ILE A 111 25.74 8.14 16.58
C ILE A 111 25.88 6.82 15.79
N PRO A 112 24.89 6.45 14.95
CA PRO A 112 25.00 5.28 14.08
C PRO A 112 26.07 5.48 13.01
N HIS A 113 26.67 4.38 12.57
CA HIS A 113 27.60 4.39 11.43
C HIS A 113 26.91 4.89 10.15
N ILE A 114 27.64 5.65 9.31
CA ILE A 114 27.12 6.31 8.10
C ILE A 114 26.52 5.30 7.11
N ASP A 115 27.11 4.11 7.01
CA ASP A 115 26.68 3.04 6.09
C ASP A 115 25.53 2.15 6.62
N ASP A 116 24.92 2.50 7.77
CA ASP A 116 23.79 1.75 8.35
C ASP A 116 24.02 0.23 8.46
N ILE A 117 25.23 -0.16 8.86
CA ILE A 117 25.66 -1.56 8.92
C ILE A 117 24.83 -2.33 9.95
N ILE A 118 24.27 -3.47 9.53
CA ILE A 118 23.50 -4.37 10.38
C ILE A 118 24.46 -5.25 11.19
N CYS A 119 24.30 -5.29 12.52
CA CYS A 119 25.12 -6.11 13.41
C CYS A 119 24.34 -7.32 13.97
N GLY A 120 25.05 -8.37 14.39
CA GLY A 120 24.46 -9.60 14.93
C GLY A 120 24.87 -10.89 14.20
N GLY A 121 25.51 -10.75 13.04
CA GLY A 121 26.26 -11.82 12.37
C GLY A 121 27.60 -11.34 11.80
N ILE A 122 27.73 -10.03 11.56
CA ILE A 122 28.97 -9.33 11.23
C ILE A 122 29.37 -8.50 12.44
N ASP A 123 30.66 -8.52 12.80
CA ASP A 123 31.21 -7.71 13.87
C ASP A 123 31.34 -6.25 13.45
N CYS A 124 31.07 -5.34 14.40
CA CYS A 124 31.21 -3.91 14.16
C CYS A 124 32.71 -3.52 14.08
N PRO A 125 33.06 -2.48 13.30
CA PRO A 125 34.43 -1.96 13.27
C PRO A 125 34.87 -1.42 14.64
N SER A 126 36.19 -1.34 14.86
CA SER A 126 36.79 -0.86 16.11
C SER A 126 36.22 0.49 16.55
N GLY A 127 35.78 0.60 17.80
CA GLY A 127 35.16 1.81 18.35
C GLY A 127 33.63 1.85 18.27
N TYR A 128 33.01 0.82 17.69
CA TYR A 128 31.56 0.69 17.58
C TYR A 128 31.02 -0.50 18.37
N ILE A 129 29.84 -0.34 18.96
CA ILE A 129 29.09 -1.39 19.66
C ILE A 129 27.78 -1.71 18.95
N CYS A 130 27.38 -2.97 18.99
CA CYS A 130 26.11 -3.40 18.41
C CYS A 130 24.94 -3.07 19.35
N GLY A 131 23.96 -2.31 18.86
CA GLY A 131 22.77 -1.94 19.60
C GLY A 131 21.50 -2.03 18.77
N LYS A 132 20.33 -1.97 19.41
CA LYS A 132 19.02 -1.97 18.74
C LYS A 132 18.51 -0.55 18.58
N MET A 133 18.24 -0.13 17.33
CA MET A 133 17.56 1.13 17.04
C MET A 133 16.09 1.11 17.48
N MET A 134 15.60 2.28 17.88
CA MET A 134 14.19 2.47 18.22
C MET A 134 13.32 2.43 16.95
N ASP A 135 13.77 3.12 15.90
CA ASP A 135 13.04 3.20 14.64
C ASP A 135 13.34 2.01 13.71
N ASN A 136 12.40 1.74 12.81
CA ASN A 136 12.50 0.68 11.84
C ASN A 136 13.26 1.20 10.60
N PRO A 137 14.04 0.35 9.90
CA PRO A 137 14.79 0.77 8.72
C PRO A 137 13.86 1.25 7.60
N ASP A 138 14.41 2.08 6.69
CA ASP A 138 13.72 2.67 5.54
C ASP A 138 12.35 3.28 5.90
N TYR A 139 12.37 4.34 6.71
CA TYR A 139 11.16 5.09 7.13
C TYR A 139 10.05 4.24 7.77
N GLY A 140 10.39 3.04 8.27
CA GLY A 140 9.43 2.13 8.89
C GLY A 140 8.56 1.34 7.92
N ILE A 141 8.97 1.24 6.65
CA ILE A 141 8.34 0.34 5.67
C ILE A 141 8.58 -1.12 6.06
N TYR A 142 9.77 -1.44 6.57
CA TYR A 142 10.12 -2.82 6.93
C TYR A 142 10.03 -3.06 8.46
N GLY A 143 9.17 -4.01 8.85
CA GLY A 143 9.15 -4.64 10.17
C GLY A 143 7.90 -4.39 11.03
N ASP A 144 7.81 -5.13 12.14
CA ASP A 144 6.63 -5.18 13.00
C ASP A 144 6.50 -3.93 13.91
N ARG A 145 5.41 -3.17 13.71
CA ARG A 145 5.10 -1.97 14.51
C ARG A 145 4.68 -2.28 15.95
N LYS A 146 4.17 -3.49 16.27
CA LYS A 146 3.58 -3.76 17.60
C LYS A 146 4.61 -3.68 18.74
N LYS A 147 5.83 -4.18 18.55
CA LYS A 147 6.90 -4.09 19.57
C LYS A 147 7.45 -2.67 19.72
N ASN A 148 7.53 -1.90 18.62
CA ASN A 148 7.99 -0.51 18.62
C ASN A 148 7.11 0.38 19.52
N LEU A 149 5.78 0.23 19.43
CA LEU A 149 4.85 0.99 20.26
C LEU A 149 5.01 0.72 21.76
N ARG A 150 5.21 -0.54 22.16
CA ARG A 150 5.40 -0.89 23.58
C ARG A 150 6.68 -0.28 24.16
N LEU A 151 7.78 -0.30 23.40
CA LEU A 151 9.04 0.34 23.80
C LEU A 151 8.92 1.87 23.84
N LYS A 152 8.27 2.49 22.85
CA LYS A 152 8.00 3.94 22.87
C LYS A 152 7.13 4.34 24.06
N MET A 153 6.15 3.53 24.44
CA MET A 153 5.33 3.76 25.65
C MET A 153 6.15 3.63 26.93
N GLN A 154 7.01 2.61 27.05
CA GLN A 154 7.89 2.45 28.22
C GLN A 154 8.92 3.59 28.34
N TYR A 155 9.54 4.00 27.22
CA TYR A 155 10.46 5.14 27.21
C TYR A 155 9.75 6.45 27.58
N LYS A 156 8.54 6.69 27.07
CA LYS A 156 7.73 7.85 27.43
C LYS A 156 7.39 7.85 28.93
N LYS A 157 7.11 6.67 29.50
CA LYS A 157 6.86 6.49 30.94
C LYS A 157 8.12 6.74 31.78
N TYR A 158 9.28 6.24 31.36
CA TYR A 158 10.58 6.51 32.00
C TYR A 158 10.94 8.00 31.97
N LYS A 159 10.80 8.65 30.80
CA LYS A 159 11.07 10.09 30.63
C LYS A 159 10.14 10.94 31.48
N ASN A 160 8.86 10.57 31.64
CA ASN A 160 7.94 11.26 32.53
C ASN A 160 8.32 11.08 34.01
N ASN A 161 8.69 9.87 34.44
CA ASN A 161 9.08 9.62 35.83
C ASN A 161 10.37 10.38 36.21
N ASN A 162 11.38 10.42 35.33
CA ASN A 162 12.60 11.20 35.58
C ASN A 162 12.37 12.73 35.52
N LYS A 163 11.35 13.20 34.81
CA LYS A 163 10.96 14.62 34.81
C LYS A 163 10.21 15.02 36.09
N PHE A 164 9.59 14.06 36.78
CA PHE A 164 8.94 14.25 38.08
C PHE A 164 9.95 14.27 39.24
N ASN A 165 11.02 13.48 39.17
CA ASN A 165 12.08 13.42 40.20
C ASN A 165 13.11 14.56 40.16
N LYS A 166 12.92 15.54 39.25
CA LYS A 166 13.80 16.72 39.08
C LYS A 166 13.11 18.04 39.45
N LYS A 167 11.94 17.98 40.09
CA LYS A 167 11.25 19.10 40.75
C LYS A 167 11.22 18.86 42.24
#